data_AF-A0A8H5FGE9-F1
#
_entry.id   AF-A0A8H5FGE9-F1
#
_cell.length_a   1.000
_cell.length_b   1.000
_cell.length_c   1.000
_cell.angle_alpha   90.00
_cell.angle_beta   90.00
_cell.angle_gamma   90.00
#
_symmetry.space_group_name_H-M   'P 1'
#
loop_
_entity.id
_entity.type
_entity.pdbx_description
1 polymer ?
#
loop_
_entity_poly.entity_id
_entity_poly.type
_entity_poly.pdbx_seq_one_letter_code
_entity_poly.pdbx_strand_id
1 'polypeptide(L)'
;MAPTTTPSPKAGRRPCPYPLTPTRRSQRLQERISPAAPLDIDELFFAAPRFPNVSRTYGRQRPYRRNPTSTSARAGPLPSSRGLQPSTAQCDTHAGKAKPFGANEMLQAGIRVVEATGTCKICTFFMNEPYVLECGHTFCGECLLTVFETSLLDNLRRSMQHDGSHHNHEEGQCQSLPKSKEEMEELLDYIDLHDQQAVDIFRHPCPSYFCEMKTRKAPVVNYALRDTLEYMIQPLEGRFEPEVSETAGTVVRRSFDYLFLTENMLKAAKIKRTIV
;
A
#
# COMPACT_ATOMS: atom_id res chain seq x y z
N MET A 1 23.51 -20.51 -66.88
CA MET A 1 22.40 -20.83 -65.95
C MET A 1 22.41 -19.76 -64.88
N ALA A 2 21.48 -18.81 -64.97
CA ALA A 2 21.43 -17.62 -64.13
C ALA A 2 20.55 -17.85 -62.89
N PRO A 3 20.84 -17.21 -61.75
CA PRO A 3 20.08 -17.41 -60.52
C PRO A 3 18.81 -16.56 -60.49
N THR A 4 17.71 -17.22 -60.13
CA THR A 4 16.37 -16.65 -59.99
C THR A 4 16.24 -15.96 -58.63
N THR A 5 16.19 -14.63 -58.62
CA THR A 5 15.89 -13.83 -57.43
C THR A 5 14.38 -13.62 -57.32
N THR A 6 13.76 -14.13 -56.26
CA THR A 6 12.37 -13.86 -55.88
C THR A 6 12.27 -12.57 -55.04
N PRO A 7 11.29 -11.68 -55.31
CA PRO A 7 11.12 -10.45 -54.54
C PRO A 7 10.26 -10.68 -53.28
N SER A 8 10.70 -10.09 -52.16
CA SER A 8 9.94 -10.01 -50.89
C SER A 8 8.74 -9.06 -50.98
N PRO A 9 7.61 -9.36 -50.33
CA PRO A 9 6.45 -8.48 -50.29
C PRO A 9 6.66 -7.33 -49.29
N LYS A 10 6.51 -6.09 -49.79
CA LYS A 10 6.48 -4.87 -48.96
C LYS A 10 5.16 -4.78 -48.20
N ALA A 11 5.22 -4.78 -46.87
CA ALA A 11 4.07 -4.52 -46.01
C ALA A 11 3.64 -3.03 -46.13
N GLY A 12 2.49 -2.79 -46.76
CA GLY A 12 1.85 -1.47 -46.82
C GLY A 12 1.12 -1.17 -45.51
N ARG A 13 1.55 -0.11 -44.80
CA ARG A 13 0.77 0.47 -43.69
C ARG A 13 -0.48 1.14 -44.25
N ARG A 14 -1.67 0.68 -43.84
CA ARG A 14 -2.94 1.37 -44.09
C ARG A 14 -3.15 2.46 -43.02
N PRO A 15 -3.53 3.69 -43.38
CA PRO A 15 -4.00 4.67 -42.41
C PRO A 15 -5.40 4.31 -41.89
N CYS A 16 -5.59 4.44 -40.58
CA CYS A 16 -6.86 4.26 -39.88
C CYS A 16 -7.81 5.44 -40.19
N PRO A 17 -9.04 5.23 -40.68
CA PRO A 17 -9.92 6.34 -41.03
C PRO A 17 -11.11 6.45 -40.06
N TYR A 18 -10.92 6.86 -38.79
CA TYR A 18 -12.05 7.32 -37.97
C TYR A 18 -11.64 8.36 -36.92
N PRO A 19 -12.20 9.59 -36.96
CA PRO A 19 -12.29 10.44 -35.79
C PRO A 19 -13.54 10.06 -34.99
N LEU A 20 -13.36 9.70 -33.71
CA LEU A 20 -14.47 9.51 -32.78
C LEU A 20 -15.01 10.89 -32.37
N THR A 21 -16.18 11.26 -32.87
CA THR A 21 -16.98 12.36 -32.29
C THR A 21 -18.00 11.76 -31.31
N PRO A 22 -18.20 12.38 -30.13
CA PRO A 22 -19.15 11.89 -29.15
C PRO A 22 -20.59 12.10 -29.65
N THR A 23 -21.41 11.06 -29.52
CA THR A 23 -22.82 11.07 -29.96
C THR A 23 -23.68 11.94 -29.05
N ARG A 24 -24.61 12.68 -29.66
CA ARG A 24 -25.55 13.65 -29.05
C ARG A 24 -26.50 13.09 -27.96
N ARG A 25 -26.40 11.80 -27.63
CA ARG A 25 -27.25 11.10 -26.65
C ARG A 25 -26.69 11.15 -25.22
N SER A 26 -25.38 11.40 -25.05
CA SER A 26 -24.74 11.58 -23.75
C SER A 26 -24.89 13.00 -23.16
N GLN A 27 -25.29 13.99 -23.96
CA GLN A 27 -25.51 15.36 -23.46
C GLN A 27 -26.83 15.54 -22.69
N ARG A 28 -27.85 14.71 -22.90
CA ARG A 28 -29.18 14.89 -22.27
C ARG A 28 -29.33 14.26 -20.88
N LEU A 29 -28.35 13.49 -20.40
CA LEU A 29 -28.36 12.94 -19.03
C LEU A 29 -27.63 13.85 -18.02
N GLN A 30 -26.90 14.87 -18.47
CA GLN A 30 -26.20 15.83 -17.60
C GLN A 30 -27.07 17.03 -17.16
N GLU A 31 -28.24 17.27 -17.77
CA GLU A 31 -29.06 18.47 -17.49
C GLU A 31 -30.15 18.27 -16.41
N ARG A 32 -30.17 17.15 -15.67
CA ARG A 32 -31.24 16.86 -14.66
C ARG A 32 -30.78 16.72 -13.21
N ILE A 33 -29.54 17.06 -12.89
CA ILE A 33 -29.08 17.10 -11.50
C ILE A 33 -28.80 18.56 -11.14
N SER A 34 -29.76 19.19 -10.46
CA SER A 34 -29.55 20.47 -9.80
C SER A 34 -28.44 20.29 -8.75
N PRO A 35 -27.40 21.16 -8.73
CA PRO A 35 -26.37 21.07 -7.71
C PRO A 35 -26.96 21.49 -6.36
N ALA A 36 -27.07 20.54 -5.44
CA ALA A 36 -27.10 20.88 -4.02
C ALA A 36 -25.80 21.64 -3.71
N ALA A 37 -25.91 22.68 -2.88
CA ALA A 37 -24.79 23.54 -2.50
C ALA A 37 -23.58 22.68 -2.09
N PRO A 38 -22.37 22.98 -2.60
CA PRO A 38 -21.16 22.27 -2.20
C PRO A 38 -20.98 22.48 -0.71
N LEU A 39 -21.08 21.40 0.07
CA LEU A 39 -20.50 21.38 1.40
C LEU A 39 -19.00 21.51 1.20
N ASP A 40 -18.40 22.50 1.84
CA ASP A 40 -16.96 22.73 1.84
C ASP A 40 -16.29 21.63 2.68
N ILE A 41 -15.87 20.55 2.00
CA ILE A 41 -15.23 19.39 2.63
C ILE A 41 -13.74 19.69 2.90
N ASP A 42 -13.16 20.70 2.24
CA ASP A 42 -11.74 21.01 2.36
C ASP A 42 -11.41 21.67 3.72
N GLU A 43 -12.32 22.44 4.33
CA GLU A 43 -12.07 23.07 5.64
C GLU A 43 -12.02 22.08 6.83
N LEU A 44 -12.59 20.88 6.70
CA LEU A 44 -12.57 19.87 7.79
C LEU A 44 -11.32 18.99 7.79
N PHE A 45 -10.52 18.98 6.72
CA PHE A 45 -9.28 18.20 6.63
C PHE A 45 -8.03 18.94 7.11
N PHE A 46 -8.04 20.27 7.17
CA PHE A 46 -6.88 21.07 7.62
C PHE A 46 -6.73 21.20 9.15
N ALA A 47 -7.71 20.73 9.92
CA ALA A 47 -7.67 20.72 11.38
C ALA A 47 -7.49 19.32 11.99
N ALA A 48 -6.94 18.36 11.23
CA ALA A 48 -6.53 17.09 11.82
C ALA A 48 -5.46 17.35 12.90
N PRO A 49 -5.69 17.00 14.18
CA PRO A 49 -4.64 17.10 15.18
C PRO A 49 -3.45 16.28 14.69
N ARG A 50 -2.27 16.90 14.69
CA ARG A 50 -1.00 16.18 14.53
C ARG A 50 -0.96 15.15 15.65
N PHE A 51 -1.36 13.92 15.37
CA PHE A 51 -1.18 12.83 16.31
C PHE A 51 0.31 12.77 16.65
N PRO A 52 0.68 12.58 17.93
CA PRO A 52 2.05 12.25 18.25
C PRO A 52 2.41 11.02 17.42
N ASN A 53 3.55 11.10 16.73
CA ASN A 53 4.19 9.96 16.07
C ASN A 53 4.03 8.74 16.99
N VAL A 54 3.18 7.79 16.61
CA VAL A 54 3.10 6.50 17.30
C VAL A 54 4.43 5.85 17.01
N SER A 55 5.39 6.11 17.88
CA SER A 55 6.74 5.56 17.80
C SER A 55 6.59 4.07 17.72
N ARG A 56 7.09 3.51 16.61
CA ARG A 56 7.18 2.09 16.31
C ARG A 56 7.37 1.25 17.57
N THR A 57 6.28 0.71 18.11
CA THR A 57 6.32 -0.42 19.05
C THR A 57 6.07 -1.72 18.28
N TYR A 58 6.73 -1.89 17.13
CA TYR A 58 6.92 -3.20 16.50
C TYR A 58 8.31 -3.69 16.86
N GLY A 59 8.47 -4.10 18.11
CA GLY A 59 9.78 -4.44 18.67
C GLY A 59 9.67 -5.14 20.01
N ARG A 60 8.97 -6.27 20.07
CA ARG A 60 9.19 -7.34 21.06
C ARG A 60 8.47 -8.60 20.61
N GLN A 61 9.13 -9.36 19.73
CA GLN A 61 8.94 -10.81 19.76
C GLN A 61 9.30 -11.28 21.17
N ARG A 62 8.35 -11.91 21.87
CA ARG A 62 8.61 -12.58 23.15
C ARG A 62 9.45 -13.83 22.87
N PRO A 63 10.69 -13.96 23.38
CA PRO A 63 11.34 -15.26 23.38
C PRO A 63 10.62 -16.16 24.39
N TYR A 64 10.09 -17.27 23.88
CA TYR A 64 9.53 -18.34 24.69
C TYR A 64 10.66 -19.13 25.37
N ARG A 65 10.45 -19.46 26.65
CA ARG A 65 11.17 -20.42 27.52
C ARG A 65 12.60 -20.10 28.01
N ARG A 66 12.62 -19.86 29.33
CA ARG A 66 13.76 -20.02 30.24
C ARG A 66 14.18 -21.48 30.36
N ASN A 67 15.48 -21.76 30.28
CA ASN A 67 16.15 -22.83 31.02
C ASN A 67 16.90 -22.18 32.20
N PRO A 68 16.83 -22.72 33.43
CA PRO A 68 17.60 -22.21 34.55
C PRO A 68 18.94 -22.94 34.64
N THR A 69 20.04 -22.24 34.38
CA THR A 69 21.35 -22.63 34.91
C THR A 69 21.96 -21.45 35.63
N SER A 70 22.08 -21.66 36.94
CA SER A 70 22.72 -20.84 37.95
C SER A 70 24.16 -20.53 37.59
N THR A 71 24.51 -19.25 37.46
CA THR A 71 25.86 -18.79 37.77
C THR A 71 25.80 -17.39 38.36
N SER A 72 26.31 -17.30 39.60
CA SER A 72 26.40 -16.11 40.42
C SER A 72 27.47 -15.17 39.86
N ALA A 73 27.10 -13.92 39.56
CA ALA A 73 28.05 -12.86 39.28
C ALA A 73 27.64 -11.59 40.04
N ARG A 74 28.61 -11.06 40.79
CA ARG A 74 28.54 -9.95 41.73
C ARG A 74 27.98 -8.67 41.10
N ALA A 75 27.00 -8.07 41.78
CA ALA A 75 26.56 -6.70 41.54
C ALA A 75 27.58 -5.70 42.11
N GLY A 76 28.07 -4.79 41.28
CA GLY A 76 28.81 -3.61 41.70
C GLY A 76 27.86 -2.46 42.10
N PRO A 77 28.29 -1.53 42.97
CA PRO A 77 27.46 -0.42 43.41
C PRO A 77 27.33 0.67 42.33
N LEU A 78 26.09 1.07 42.05
CA LEU A 78 25.75 2.19 41.18
C LEU A 78 26.05 3.53 41.86
N PRO A 79 26.56 4.54 41.14
CA PRO A 79 26.74 5.88 41.67
C PRO A 79 25.40 6.59 41.90
N SER A 80 25.32 7.25 43.05
CA SER A 80 24.21 8.07 43.53
C SER A 80 23.88 9.22 42.58
N SER A 81 22.72 9.16 41.95
CA SER A 81 22.16 10.22 41.12
C SER A 81 21.72 11.40 41.99
N ARG A 82 22.47 12.50 41.92
CA ARG A 82 22.13 13.79 42.52
C ARG A 82 20.80 14.30 41.95
N GLY A 83 19.95 14.78 42.86
CA GLY A 83 18.59 15.22 42.60
C GLY A 83 18.50 16.33 41.56
N LEU A 84 17.76 16.03 40.49
CA LEU A 84 17.10 17.03 39.67
C LEU A 84 15.86 17.49 40.44
N GLN A 85 15.90 18.71 40.97
CA GLN A 85 14.72 19.33 41.55
C GLN A 85 13.69 19.59 40.43
N PRO A 86 12.42 19.20 40.61
CA PRO A 86 11.37 19.52 39.68
C PRO A 86 11.17 21.04 39.66
N SER A 87 11.50 21.66 38.54
CA SER A 87 11.12 23.03 38.22
C SER A 87 9.60 23.13 38.25
N THR A 88 9.07 23.80 39.27
CA THR A 88 7.66 24.21 39.38
C THR A 88 7.39 25.30 38.33
N ALA A 89 7.28 24.89 37.06
CA ALA A 89 6.69 25.73 36.04
C ALA A 89 5.21 25.87 36.43
N GLN A 90 4.85 27.07 36.89
CA GLN A 90 3.46 27.48 37.12
C GLN A 90 2.70 27.33 35.80
N CYS A 91 1.95 26.24 35.69
CA CYS A 91 0.92 26.10 34.68
C CYS A 91 -0.26 26.94 35.15
N ASP A 92 -0.40 28.13 34.58
CA ASP A 92 -1.58 28.98 34.74
C ASP A 92 -2.82 28.19 34.31
N THR A 93 -3.50 27.61 35.28
CA THR A 93 -4.76 26.90 35.11
C THR A 93 -5.81 27.96 34.81
N HIS A 94 -5.99 28.29 33.53
CA HIS A 94 -7.20 28.93 33.06
C HIS A 94 -8.36 27.96 33.30
N ALA A 95 -8.98 28.07 34.48
CA ALA A 95 -10.20 27.38 34.88
C ALA A 95 -11.40 27.93 34.08
N GLY A 96 -11.35 27.80 32.76
CA GLY A 96 -12.52 27.95 31.90
C GLY A 96 -13.50 26.85 32.27
N LYS A 97 -14.73 27.24 32.64
CA LYS A 97 -15.84 26.31 32.88
C LYS A 97 -16.10 25.51 31.59
N ALA A 98 -15.44 24.37 31.43
CA ALA A 98 -15.70 23.46 30.33
C ALA A 98 -17.13 22.96 30.48
N LYS A 99 -17.97 23.29 29.50
CA LYS A 99 -19.34 22.79 29.43
C LYS A 99 -19.25 21.27 29.24
N PRO A 100 -19.93 20.45 30.07
CA PRO A 100 -19.91 19.01 29.88
C PRO A 100 -20.48 18.66 28.51
N PHE A 101 -19.72 17.90 27.72
CA PHE A 101 -20.18 17.38 26.42
C PHE A 101 -21.37 16.45 26.65
N GLY A 102 -22.42 16.61 25.85
CA GLY A 102 -23.56 15.69 25.87
C GLY A 102 -23.15 14.32 25.32
N ALA A 103 -23.75 13.23 25.83
CA ALA A 103 -23.45 11.86 25.37
C ALA A 103 -23.58 11.68 23.84
N ASN A 104 -24.55 12.36 23.21
CA ASN A 104 -24.73 12.35 21.75
C ASN A 104 -23.57 13.03 21.00
N GLU A 105 -23.00 14.08 21.57
CA GLU A 105 -21.89 14.82 20.95
C GLU A 105 -20.60 13.98 20.98
N MET A 106 -20.36 13.26 22.09
CA MET A 106 -19.28 12.28 22.18
C MET A 106 -19.45 11.14 21.17
N LEU A 107 -20.66 10.62 21.00
CA LEU A 107 -20.94 9.58 20.02
C LEU A 107 -20.68 10.06 18.59
N GLN A 108 -21.16 11.25 18.22
CA GLN A 108 -20.92 11.83 16.89
C GLN A 108 -19.44 12.11 16.65
N ALA A 109 -18.71 12.60 17.66
CA ALA A 109 -17.27 12.79 17.57
C ALA A 109 -16.55 11.45 17.35
N GLY A 110 -16.98 10.40 18.05
CA GLY A 110 -16.51 9.03 17.83
C GLY A 110 -16.70 8.58 16.40
N ILE A 111 -17.93 8.65 15.88
CA ILE A 111 -18.27 8.25 14.49
C ILE A 111 -17.35 8.96 13.48
N ARG A 112 -17.15 10.28 13.60
CA ARG A 112 -16.28 11.04 12.69
C ARG A 112 -14.83 10.57 12.74
N VAL A 113 -14.32 10.21 13.93
CA VAL A 113 -12.97 9.67 14.07
C VAL A 113 -12.86 8.31 13.39
N VAL A 114 -13.87 7.45 13.53
CA VAL A 114 -13.92 6.14 12.86
C VAL A 114 -14.00 6.30 11.35
N GLU A 115 -14.85 7.18 10.85
CA GLU A 115 -14.95 7.47 9.41
C GLU A 115 -13.63 8.03 8.86
N ALA A 116 -12.99 8.96 9.57
CA ALA A 116 -11.73 9.56 9.11
C ALA A 116 -10.58 8.54 9.05
N THR A 117 -10.49 7.63 10.02
CA THR A 117 -9.36 6.71 10.20
C THR A 117 -9.60 5.31 9.62
N GLY A 118 -10.85 4.87 9.58
CA GLY A 118 -11.29 3.55 9.15
C GLY A 118 -11.67 3.44 7.69
N THR A 119 -11.77 4.55 6.96
CA THR A 119 -12.13 4.55 5.53
C THR A 119 -10.91 4.40 4.64
N CYS A 120 -10.96 3.41 3.74
CA CYS A 120 -9.95 3.21 2.71
C CYS A 120 -10.00 4.36 1.71
N LYS A 121 -8.87 5.02 1.43
CA LYS A 121 -8.83 6.12 0.46
C LYS A 121 -8.90 5.66 -1.01
N ILE A 122 -8.88 4.35 -1.28
CA ILE A 122 -9.02 3.78 -2.62
C ILE A 122 -10.49 3.43 -2.91
N CYS A 123 -11.09 2.56 -2.10
CA CYS A 123 -12.48 2.13 -2.32
C CYS A 123 -13.52 2.99 -1.60
N THR A 124 -13.12 3.93 -0.73
CA THR A 124 -13.98 4.82 0.07
C THR A 124 -14.89 4.14 1.11
N PHE A 125 -14.83 2.80 1.23
CA PHE A 125 -15.52 2.03 2.26
C PHE A 125 -14.67 1.83 3.52
N PHE A 126 -15.29 1.34 4.60
CA PHE A 126 -14.54 0.86 5.77
C PHE A 126 -13.54 -0.23 5.37
N MET A 127 -12.33 -0.13 5.92
CA MET A 127 -11.24 -1.02 5.54
C MET A 127 -11.53 -2.46 5.94
N ASN A 128 -11.69 -3.33 4.95
CA ASN A 128 -11.58 -4.77 5.14
C ASN A 128 -10.10 -5.17 5.11
N GLU A 129 -9.63 -5.79 6.20
CA GLU A 129 -8.22 -6.16 6.39
C GLU A 129 -7.26 -4.99 6.16
N PRO A 130 -7.16 -4.03 7.10
CA PRO A 130 -6.28 -2.88 6.93
C PRO A 130 -4.80 -3.30 6.92
N TYR A 131 -4.08 -2.93 5.87
CA TYR A 131 -2.62 -3.08 5.74
C TYR A 131 -1.94 -1.71 5.74
N VAL A 132 -0.86 -1.59 6.52
CA VAL A 132 -0.05 -0.38 6.65
C VAL A 132 1.22 -0.46 5.82
N LEU A 133 1.49 0.63 5.09
CA LEU A 133 2.71 0.85 4.31
C LEU A 133 3.84 1.40 5.17
N GLU A 134 5.09 1.39 4.66
CA GLU A 134 6.24 1.98 5.37
C GLU A 134 6.09 3.48 5.64
N CYS A 135 5.30 4.19 4.82
CA CYS A 135 4.95 5.59 5.01
C CYS A 135 3.89 5.83 6.10
N GLY A 136 3.28 4.76 6.65
CA GLY A 136 2.24 4.84 7.67
C GLY A 136 0.80 4.90 7.14
N HIS A 137 0.60 5.10 5.83
CA HIS A 137 -0.73 5.05 5.23
C HIS A 137 -1.30 3.62 5.27
N THR A 138 -2.61 3.52 5.52
CA THR A 138 -3.31 2.25 5.68
C THR A 138 -4.47 2.16 4.67
N PHE A 139 -4.65 0.98 4.09
CA PHE A 139 -5.66 0.71 3.06
C PHE A 139 -6.18 -0.73 3.19
N CYS A 140 -7.25 -1.10 2.47
CA CYS A 140 -7.66 -2.51 2.36
C CYS A 140 -6.56 -3.34 1.69
N GLY A 141 -6.42 -4.61 2.11
CA GLY A 141 -5.50 -5.56 1.49
C GLY A 141 -5.74 -5.73 -0.02
N GLU A 142 -6.98 -5.98 -0.43
CA GLU A 142 -7.35 -6.18 -1.84
C GLU A 142 -7.10 -4.93 -2.70
N CYS A 143 -7.37 -3.75 -2.16
CA CYS A 143 -7.11 -2.48 -2.85
C CYS A 143 -5.61 -2.29 -3.10
N LEU A 144 -4.76 -2.55 -2.10
CA LEU A 144 -3.31 -2.46 -2.26
C LEU A 144 -2.79 -3.49 -3.24
N LEU A 145 -3.27 -4.73 -3.17
CA LEU A 145 -2.85 -5.79 -4.06
C LEU A 145 -3.08 -5.39 -5.53
N THR A 146 -4.29 -4.93 -5.85
CA THR A 146 -4.67 -4.49 -7.20
C THR A 146 -3.77 -3.35 -7.70
N VAL A 147 -3.51 -2.36 -6.85
CA VAL A 147 -2.64 -1.23 -7.21
C VAL A 147 -1.19 -1.68 -7.45
N PHE A 148 -0.66 -2.58 -6.62
CA PHE A 148 0.72 -3.06 -6.74
C PHE A 148 0.91 -4.03 -7.90
N GLU A 149 -0.05 -4.91 -8.19
CA GLU A 149 -0.05 -5.73 -9.41
C GLU A 149 0.02 -4.84 -10.66
N THR A 150 -0.83 -3.81 -10.71
CA THR A 150 -0.86 -2.86 -11.83
C THR A 150 0.44 -2.06 -11.94
N SER A 151 0.95 -1.55 -10.81
CA SER A 151 2.20 -0.79 -10.78
C SER A 151 3.41 -1.62 -11.20
N LEU A 152 3.49 -2.89 -10.77
CA LEU A 152 4.59 -3.77 -11.15
C LEU A 152 4.55 -4.13 -12.63
N LEU A 153 3.37 -4.45 -13.16
CA LEU A 153 3.18 -4.68 -14.60
C LEU A 153 3.62 -3.47 -15.43
N ASP A 154 3.22 -2.26 -15.00
CA ASP A 154 3.61 -1.04 -15.68
C ASP A 154 5.12 -0.79 -15.61
N ASN A 155 5.75 -1.04 -14.46
CA ASN A 155 7.20 -0.93 -14.31
C ASN A 155 7.92 -1.94 -15.21
N LEU A 156 7.49 -3.21 -15.22
CA LEU A 156 8.03 -4.25 -16.09
C LEU A 156 7.93 -3.86 -17.56
N ARG A 157 6.73 -3.43 -18.01
CA ARG A 157 6.53 -3.00 -19.39
C ARG A 157 7.43 -1.83 -19.77
N ARG A 158 7.56 -0.81 -18.92
CA ARG A 158 8.40 0.37 -19.20
C ARG A 158 9.89 0.03 -19.21
N SER A 159 10.34 -0.83 -18.30
CA SER A 159 11.74 -1.24 -18.21
C SER A 159 12.16 -2.19 -19.32
N MET A 160 11.23 -2.99 -19.87
CA MET A 160 11.49 -3.97 -20.93
C MET A 160 11.05 -3.52 -22.32
N GLN A 161 10.78 -2.22 -22.50
CA GLN A 161 10.25 -1.64 -23.75
C GLN A 161 11.33 -1.31 -24.79
N HIS A 162 12.58 -1.68 -24.56
CA HIS A 162 13.65 -1.41 -25.51
C HIS A 162 13.53 -2.30 -26.75
N ASP A 163 13.77 -1.74 -27.93
CA ASP A 163 13.82 -2.40 -29.25
C ASP A 163 14.93 -3.48 -29.38
N GLY A 164 15.49 -3.89 -28.24
CA GLY A 164 16.54 -4.88 -28.14
C GLY A 164 16.01 -6.30 -28.29
N SER A 165 16.83 -7.14 -28.89
CA SER A 165 16.56 -8.58 -29.01
C SER A 165 16.29 -9.18 -27.64
N HIS A 166 15.13 -9.80 -27.49
CA HIS A 166 14.81 -10.71 -26.39
C HIS A 166 15.69 -11.96 -26.52
N HIS A 167 16.90 -11.89 -25.97
CA HIS A 167 17.84 -12.99 -26.04
C HIS A 167 17.40 -14.10 -25.08
N ASN A 168 17.02 -15.25 -25.65
CA ASN A 168 16.70 -16.49 -24.95
C ASN A 168 15.38 -16.49 -24.16
N HIS A 169 14.44 -15.60 -24.47
CA HIS A 169 13.06 -15.64 -23.97
C HIS A 169 12.06 -15.03 -24.95
N GLU A 170 10.78 -15.31 -24.74
CA GLU A 170 9.70 -14.66 -25.49
C GLU A 170 9.37 -13.29 -24.89
N GLU A 171 8.94 -12.33 -25.72
CA GLU A 171 8.62 -10.94 -25.33
C GLU A 171 7.69 -10.86 -24.11
N GLY A 172 6.70 -11.77 -24.03
CA GLY A 172 5.74 -11.81 -22.93
C GLY A 172 6.28 -12.33 -21.59
N GLN A 173 7.39 -13.06 -21.56
CA GLN A 173 7.91 -13.70 -20.35
C GLN A 173 8.56 -12.69 -19.39
N CYS A 174 9.22 -11.66 -19.90
CA CYS A 174 9.82 -10.61 -19.07
C CYS A 174 8.83 -9.51 -18.64
N GLN A 175 7.57 -9.60 -19.08
CA GLN A 175 6.51 -8.63 -18.81
C GLN A 175 5.33 -9.22 -18.02
N SER A 176 5.40 -10.50 -17.63
CA SER A 176 4.37 -11.18 -16.86
C SER A 176 4.58 -11.02 -15.36
N LEU A 177 3.49 -11.07 -14.59
CA LEU A 177 3.57 -11.12 -13.14
C LEU A 177 3.96 -12.54 -12.70
N PRO A 178 4.98 -12.69 -11.85
CA PRO A 178 5.34 -13.99 -11.29
C PRO A 178 4.29 -14.43 -10.27
N LYS A 179 3.89 -15.70 -10.36
CA LYS A 179 2.91 -16.36 -9.47
C LYS A 179 3.54 -17.43 -8.59
N SER A 180 4.75 -17.86 -8.94
CA SER A 180 5.54 -18.80 -8.15
C SER A 180 6.94 -18.27 -7.90
N LYS A 181 7.66 -18.96 -7.01
CA LYS A 181 9.05 -18.64 -6.70
C LYS A 181 9.95 -18.87 -7.91
N GLU A 182 9.68 -19.92 -8.67
CA GLU A 182 10.42 -20.29 -9.87
C GLU A 182 10.23 -19.23 -10.96
N GLU A 183 8.99 -18.82 -11.25
CA GLU A 183 8.70 -17.75 -12.22
C GLU A 183 9.36 -16.42 -11.83
N MET A 184 9.44 -16.16 -10.53
CA MET A 184 10.11 -14.98 -10.01
C MET A 184 11.64 -15.05 -10.17
N GLU A 185 12.26 -16.20 -9.94
CA GLU A 185 13.69 -16.39 -10.19
C GLU A 185 14.03 -16.23 -11.67
N GLU A 186 13.19 -16.77 -12.58
CA GLU A 186 13.31 -16.55 -14.03
C GLU A 186 13.17 -15.08 -14.40
N LEU A 187 12.17 -14.38 -13.83
CA LEU A 187 11.98 -12.95 -14.07
C LEU A 187 13.19 -12.12 -13.65
N LEU A 188 13.84 -12.46 -12.53
CA LEU A 188 15.07 -11.78 -12.11
C LEU A 188 16.22 -11.98 -13.10
N ASP A 189 16.34 -13.18 -13.68
CA ASP A 189 17.33 -13.46 -14.72
C ASP A 189 17.04 -12.66 -15.99
N TYR A 190 15.77 -12.53 -16.38
CA TYR A 190 15.36 -11.66 -17.48
C TYR A 190 15.65 -10.19 -17.22
N ILE A 191 15.43 -9.71 -15.99
CA ILE A 191 15.73 -8.34 -15.59
C ILE A 191 17.24 -8.05 -15.72
N ASP A 192 18.09 -9.01 -15.32
CA ASP A 192 19.54 -8.88 -15.45
C ASP A 192 19.99 -8.91 -16.93
N LEU A 193 19.37 -9.74 -17.78
CA LEU A 193 19.64 -9.76 -19.23
C LEU A 193 19.31 -8.43 -19.92
N HIS A 194 18.35 -7.67 -19.39
CA HIS A 194 17.96 -6.34 -19.88
C HIS A 194 18.75 -5.18 -19.24
N ASP A 195 19.80 -5.49 -18.46
CA ASP A 195 20.62 -4.53 -17.70
C ASP A 195 19.78 -3.58 -16.80
N GLN A 196 18.63 -4.06 -16.33
CA GLN A 196 17.76 -3.31 -15.43
C GLN A 196 18.05 -3.68 -13.97
N GLN A 197 17.78 -2.78 -13.03
CA GLN A 197 17.88 -3.11 -11.60
C GLN A 197 16.52 -3.56 -11.06
N ALA A 198 16.44 -4.80 -10.56
CA ALA A 198 15.21 -5.32 -9.93
C ALA A 198 14.70 -4.40 -8.80
N VAL A 199 15.61 -3.77 -8.04
CA VAL A 199 15.25 -2.85 -6.95
C VAL A 199 14.49 -1.61 -7.45
N ASP A 200 14.63 -1.21 -8.71
CA ASP A 200 13.90 -0.08 -9.28
C ASP A 200 12.55 -0.51 -9.85
N ILE A 201 12.47 -1.70 -10.44
CA ILE A 201 11.22 -2.29 -10.97
C ILE A 201 10.22 -2.60 -9.86
N PHE A 202 10.69 -3.19 -8.74
CA PHE A 202 9.85 -3.59 -7.61
C PHE A 202 9.61 -2.46 -6.58
N ARG A 203 9.56 -1.21 -7.05
CA ARG A 203 9.15 -0.04 -6.26
C ARG A 203 7.73 0.34 -6.58
N HIS A 204 6.91 0.38 -5.53
CA HIS A 204 5.50 0.72 -5.65
C HIS A 204 5.24 2.12 -5.09
N PRO A 205 4.54 3.01 -5.81
CA PRO A 205 4.12 4.29 -5.26
C PRO A 205 3.06 4.08 -4.17
N CYS A 206 3.08 4.94 -3.14
CA CYS A 206 1.96 5.00 -2.22
C CYS A 206 0.70 5.47 -2.96
N PRO A 207 -0.47 4.83 -2.80
CA PRO A 207 -1.70 5.26 -3.47
C PRO A 207 -2.27 6.60 -2.95
N SER A 208 -1.76 7.10 -1.81
CA SER A 208 -2.17 8.40 -1.28
C SER A 208 -1.63 9.51 -2.18
N TYR A 209 -2.51 10.35 -2.73
CA TYR A 209 -2.17 11.41 -3.69
C TYR A 209 -1.08 12.37 -3.19
N PHE A 210 -1.05 12.65 -1.89
CA PHE A 210 -0.06 13.56 -1.27
C PHE A 210 1.20 12.84 -0.76
N CYS A 211 1.36 11.54 -1.03
CA CYS A 211 2.49 10.75 -0.54
C CYS A 211 3.41 10.35 -1.71
N GLU A 212 4.55 11.02 -1.81
CA GLU A 212 5.57 10.71 -2.82
C GLU A 212 6.43 9.49 -2.46
N MET A 213 6.18 8.84 -1.32
CA MET A 213 6.99 7.72 -0.86
C MET A 213 6.74 6.48 -1.72
N LYS A 214 7.83 5.87 -2.20
CA LYS A 214 7.81 4.56 -2.86
C LYS A 214 8.18 3.47 -1.85
N THR A 215 7.33 2.45 -1.72
CA THR A 215 7.57 1.33 -0.81
C THR A 215 8.37 0.23 -1.50
N ARG A 216 9.25 -0.41 -0.72
CA ARG A 216 10.04 -1.57 -1.16
C ARG A 216 9.72 -2.82 -0.36
N LYS A 217 9.06 -2.66 0.79
CA LYS A 217 8.64 -3.77 1.64
C LYS A 217 7.16 -4.04 1.48
N ALA A 218 6.82 -5.32 1.60
CA ALA A 218 5.44 -5.75 1.64
C ALA A 218 4.67 -5.02 2.76
N PRO A 219 3.41 -4.64 2.52
CA PRO A 219 2.55 -4.09 3.56
C PRO A 219 2.40 -5.06 4.72
N VAL A 220 2.22 -4.52 5.92
CA VAL A 220 1.99 -5.32 7.14
C VAL A 220 0.56 -5.12 7.59
N VAL A 221 -0.11 -6.18 8.07
CA VAL A 221 -1.46 -6.07 8.63
C VAL A 221 -1.44 -5.10 9.83
N ASN A 222 -2.33 -4.12 9.82
CA ASN A 222 -2.55 -3.20 10.93
C ASN A 222 -3.57 -3.79 11.91
N TYR A 223 -3.12 -4.75 12.73
CA TYR A 223 -3.97 -5.45 13.70
C TYR A 223 -4.69 -4.50 14.66
N ALA A 224 -4.00 -3.45 15.12
CA ALA A 224 -4.59 -2.48 16.04
C ALA A 224 -5.79 -1.77 15.41
N LEU A 225 -5.68 -1.31 14.16
CA LEU A 225 -6.80 -0.68 13.46
C LEU A 225 -7.91 -1.69 13.17
N ARG A 226 -7.56 -2.91 12.73
CA ARG A 226 -8.54 -3.96 12.46
C ARG A 226 -9.39 -4.26 13.70
N ASP A 227 -8.74 -4.53 14.82
CA ASP A 227 -9.43 -4.88 16.07
C ASP A 227 -10.26 -3.69 16.59
N THR A 228 -9.79 -2.46 16.37
CA THR A 228 -10.54 -1.23 16.69
C THR A 228 -11.79 -1.09 15.83
N LEU A 229 -11.69 -1.31 14.51
CA LEU A 229 -12.83 -1.26 13.59
C LEU A 229 -13.85 -2.37 13.91
N GLU A 230 -13.39 -3.58 14.16
CA GLU A 230 -14.25 -4.72 14.53
C GLU A 230 -15.03 -4.42 15.80
N TYR A 231 -14.37 -3.91 16.84
CA TYR A 231 -15.02 -3.53 18.10
C TYR A 231 -16.04 -2.40 17.94
N MET A 232 -15.80 -1.47 17.01
CA MET A 232 -16.71 -0.32 16.79
C MET A 232 -17.87 -0.65 15.85
N ILE A 233 -17.69 -1.59 14.92
CA ILE A 233 -18.73 -2.03 13.99
C ILE A 233 -19.68 -3.01 14.68
N GLN A 234 -19.20 -3.90 15.55
CA GLN A 234 -20.02 -4.93 16.20
C GLN A 234 -21.30 -4.39 16.91
N PRO A 235 -21.27 -3.27 17.65
CA PRO A 235 -22.49 -2.70 18.24
C PRO A 235 -23.47 -2.11 17.22
N LEU A 236 -23.01 -1.85 15.99
CA LEU A 236 -23.77 -1.27 14.90
C LEU A 236 -24.37 -2.32 13.94
N GLU A 237 -24.00 -3.60 14.09
CA GLU A 237 -24.38 -4.72 13.19
C GLU A 237 -25.89 -5.06 13.14
N GLY A 238 -26.76 -4.24 13.73
CA GLY A 238 -28.22 -4.29 13.50
C GLY A 238 -28.80 -3.08 12.76
N ARG A 239 -27.96 -2.10 12.39
CA ARG A 239 -28.36 -0.85 11.69
C ARG A 239 -27.57 -0.60 10.42
N PHE A 240 -26.35 -1.11 10.37
CA PHE A 240 -25.56 -1.18 9.15
C PHE A 240 -25.50 -2.66 8.80
N GLU A 241 -26.38 -3.09 7.89
CA GLU A 241 -26.03 -4.26 7.09
C GLU A 241 -24.99 -3.75 6.11
N PRO A 242 -23.68 -4.03 6.29
CA PRO A 242 -22.75 -3.81 5.20
C PRO A 242 -23.35 -4.54 3.99
N GLU A 243 -23.39 -3.88 2.83
CA GLU A 243 -23.62 -4.59 1.56
C GLU A 243 -22.43 -5.54 1.39
N VAL A 244 -22.50 -6.69 2.06
CA VAL A 244 -21.57 -7.77 1.87
C VAL A 244 -21.88 -8.25 0.48
N SER A 245 -21.09 -7.79 -0.48
CA SER A 245 -21.15 -8.25 -1.85
C SER A 245 -21.14 -9.79 -1.84
N GLU A 246 -22.30 -10.41 -2.10
CA GLU A 246 -22.52 -11.87 -2.04
C GLU A 246 -21.65 -12.65 -3.05
N THR A 247 -20.78 -11.99 -3.80
CA THR A 247 -19.75 -12.62 -4.62
C THR A 247 -18.60 -13.26 -3.81
N ALA A 248 -18.72 -13.35 -2.48
CA ALA A 248 -17.79 -14.05 -1.60
C ALA A 248 -17.82 -15.59 -1.75
N GLY A 249 -17.79 -16.11 -2.98
CA GLY A 249 -17.25 -17.44 -3.21
C GLY A 249 -15.80 -17.41 -2.75
N THR A 250 -15.39 -18.35 -1.88
CA THR A 250 -14.04 -18.50 -1.27
C THR A 250 -12.98 -17.65 -1.97
N VAL A 251 -12.90 -16.37 -1.57
CA VAL A 251 -11.90 -15.46 -2.13
C VAL A 251 -10.60 -15.97 -1.56
N VAL A 252 -9.84 -16.69 -2.39
CA VAL A 252 -8.49 -17.10 -2.07
C VAL A 252 -7.75 -15.80 -1.75
N ARG A 253 -7.48 -15.56 -0.47
CA ARG A 253 -6.68 -14.42 -0.03
C ARG A 253 -5.38 -14.45 -0.82
N ARG A 254 -5.28 -13.59 -1.82
CA ARG A 254 -4.06 -13.44 -2.59
C ARG A 254 -3.06 -12.72 -1.69
N SER A 255 -1.95 -13.38 -1.43
CA SER A 255 -0.84 -12.80 -0.68
C SER A 255 -0.14 -11.73 -1.52
N PHE A 256 0.60 -10.84 -0.85
CA PHE A 256 1.54 -9.92 -1.52
C PHE A 256 2.82 -10.64 -1.98
N ASP A 257 2.79 -11.98 -2.03
CA ASP A 257 3.93 -12.77 -2.46
C ASP A 257 4.28 -12.41 -3.90
N TYR A 258 5.57 -12.37 -4.20
CA TYR A 258 6.10 -12.08 -5.53
C TYR A 258 5.81 -10.66 -6.06
N LEU A 259 5.12 -9.80 -5.31
CA LEU A 259 5.02 -8.36 -5.63
C LEU A 259 6.16 -7.54 -5.02
N PHE A 260 6.89 -8.11 -4.06
CA PHE A 260 8.01 -7.49 -3.37
C PHE A 260 9.22 -8.42 -3.37
N LEU A 261 10.41 -7.83 -3.47
CA LEU A 261 11.66 -8.58 -3.37
C LEU A 261 11.98 -8.85 -1.90
N THR A 262 12.21 -10.13 -1.57
CA THR A 262 12.75 -10.50 -0.26
C THR A 262 14.26 -10.23 -0.21
N GLU A 263 14.82 -10.08 0.99
CA GLU A 263 16.28 -9.91 1.16
C GLU A 263 17.07 -11.08 0.56
N ASN A 264 16.53 -12.29 0.62
CA ASN A 264 17.18 -13.48 0.07
C ASN A 264 17.27 -13.42 -1.45
N MET A 265 16.22 -12.94 -2.11
CA MET A 265 16.20 -12.78 -3.57
C MET A 265 17.15 -11.68 -4.03
N LEU A 266 17.22 -10.57 -3.28
CA LEU A 266 18.18 -9.50 -3.55
C LEU A 266 19.63 -9.97 -3.39
N LYS A 267 19.92 -10.80 -2.39
CA LYS A 267 21.25 -11.39 -2.21
C LYS A 267 21.59 -12.35 -3.35
N ALA A 268 20.65 -13.21 -3.75
CA ALA A 268 20.83 -14.13 -4.87
C ALA A 268 21.13 -13.39 -6.19
N ALA A 269 20.38 -12.33 -6.50
CA ALA A 269 20.60 -11.52 -7.70
C ALA A 269 21.98 -10.82 -7.72
N LYS A 270 22.42 -10.27 -6.57
CA LYS A 270 23.74 -9.61 -6.48
C LYS A 270 24.92 -10.56 -6.69
N ILE A 271 24.80 -11.81 -6.22
CA ILE A 271 25.86 -12.81 -6.38
C ILE A 271 26.10 -13.09 -7.87
N LYS A 272 25.04 -13.19 -8.68
CA LYS A 272 25.15 -13.45 -10.12
C LYS A 272 25.95 -12.37 -10.86
N ARG A 273 25.74 -11.08 -10.53
CA ARG A 273 26.48 -9.96 -11.15
C ARG A 273 27.96 -9.89 -10.79
N THR A 274 28.42 -10.55 -9.73
CA THR A 274 29.83 -10.49 -9.31
C THR A 274 30.68 -11.57 -9.97
N ILE A 275 30.03 -12.60 -10.56
CA ILE A 275 30.70 -13.78 -11.11
C ILE A 275 30.94 -13.66 -12.62
N VAL A 276 30.21 -12.77 -13.31
CA VAL A 276 30.32 -12.48 -14.74
C VAL A 276 31.28 -11.32 -14.97
#